data_AF-M7Y193-F1
#
_entry.id   AF-M7Y193-F1
#
_cell.length_a   1.000
_cell.length_b   1.000
_cell.length_c   1.000
_cell.angle_alpha   90.00
_cell.angle_beta   90.00
_cell.angle_gamma   90.00
#
_symmetry.space_group_name_H-M   'P 1'
#
loop_
_entity.id
_entity.type
_entity.pdbx_description
1 polymer ?
#
loop_
_entity_poly.entity_id
_entity_poly.type
_entity_poly.pdbx_seq_one_letter_code
_entity_poly.pdbx_strand_id
1 'polypeptide(L)'
;MNKFFIAFAAIASSGILAYSYLREWIAIKWLGEVPELIPEHPLSPYFHGSIGLYQRVLVIFGIYFFLVFLGSVYFTWKKKWGFVMLLFVASMLGILGIMINGAIK
;
A
#
# COMPACT_ATOMS: atom_id res chain seq x y z
N MET A 1 15.73 -10.62 16.90
CA MET A 1 15.63 -9.75 15.70
C MET A 1 16.07 -8.35 16.07
N ASN A 2 17.01 -7.74 15.34
CA ASN A 2 17.56 -6.45 15.71
C ASN A 2 16.51 -5.33 15.46
N LYS A 3 16.26 -4.50 16.47
CA LYS A 3 15.22 -3.44 16.49
C LYS A 3 15.32 -2.49 15.29
N PHE A 4 16.55 -2.25 14.83
CA PHE A 4 16.83 -1.49 13.62
C PHE A 4 16.17 -2.12 12.39
N PHE A 5 16.28 -3.45 12.22
CA PHE A 5 15.73 -4.14 11.06
C PHE A 5 14.20 -4.07 11.02
N ILE A 6 13.53 -4.18 12.17
CA ILE A 6 12.06 -4.09 12.23
C ILE A 6 11.60 -2.69 11.83
N ALA A 7 12.23 -1.65 12.39
CA ALA A 7 11.92 -0.27 12.07
C ALA A 7 12.20 0.04 10.59
N PHE A 8 13.37 -0.38 10.10
CA PHE A 8 13.76 -0.18 8.70
C PHE A 8 12.79 -0.90 7.75
N ALA A 9 12.47 -2.18 8.01
CA ALA A 9 11.55 -2.94 7.19
C ALA A 9 10.16 -2.31 7.18
N ALA A 10 9.62 -1.91 8.33
CA ALA A 10 8.30 -1.28 8.43
C ALA A 10 8.26 0.06 7.67
N ILE A 11 9.27 0.91 7.85
CA ILE A 11 9.35 2.23 7.20
C ILE A 11 9.56 2.07 5.69
N ALA A 12 10.48 1.22 5.26
CA ALA A 12 10.79 1.04 3.85
C ALA A 12 9.63 0.39 3.09
N SER A 13 9.05 -0.70 3.61
CA SER A 13 7.95 -1.39 2.93
C SER A 13 6.72 -0.50 2.80
N SER A 14 6.30 0.14 3.90
CA SER A 14 5.15 1.04 3.89
C SER A 14 5.40 2.31 3.09
N GLY A 15 6.61 2.87 3.12
CA GLY A 15 6.98 4.05 2.35
C GLY A 15 6.95 3.79 0.84
N ILE A 16 7.55 2.69 0.38
CA ILE A 16 7.56 2.31 -1.03
C ILE A 16 6.13 2.07 -1.53
N LEU A 17 5.32 1.32 -0.78
CA LEU A 17 3.95 1.03 -1.18
C LEU A 17 3.08 2.29 -1.17
N ALA A 18 3.16 3.11 -0.12
CA ALA A 18 2.45 4.39 -0.06
C ALA A 18 2.78 5.26 -1.27
N TYR A 19 4.07 5.40 -1.60
CA TYR A 19 4.52 6.17 -2.76
C TYR A 19 3.95 5.59 -4.06
N SER A 20 4.10 4.28 -4.29
CA SER A 20 3.66 3.63 -5.53
C SER A 20 2.16 3.81 -5.76
N TYR A 21 1.34 3.52 -4.74
CA TYR A 21 -0.12 3.61 -4.82
C TYR A 21 -0.62 5.05 -4.96
N LEU A 22 -0.07 5.99 -4.17
CA LEU A 22 -0.50 7.39 -4.23
C LEU A 22 -0.02 8.07 -5.51
N ARG A 23 1.20 7.79 -5.98
CA ARG A 23 1.71 8.32 -7.25
C ARG A 23 0.84 7.87 -8.41
N GLU A 24 0.50 6.59 -8.47
CA GLU A 24 -0.37 6.05 -9.51
C GLU A 24 -1.79 6.63 -9.43
N TRP A 25 -2.35 6.77 -8.23
CA TRP A 25 -3.64 7.43 -8.06
C TRP A 25 -3.62 8.90 -8.54
N ILE A 26 -2.58 9.66 -8.18
CA ILE A 26 -2.39 11.06 -8.62
C ILE A 26 -2.24 11.13 -10.13
N ALA A 27 -1.47 10.22 -10.72
CA ALA A 27 -1.26 10.16 -12.16
C ALA A 27 -2.58 10.01 -12.93
N ILE A 28 -3.44 9.09 -12.49
CA ILE A 28 -4.72 8.85 -13.15
C ILE A 28 -5.71 9.99 -12.85
N LYS A 29 -5.74 10.50 -11.61
CA LYS A 29 -6.76 11.47 -11.18
C LYS A 29 -6.46 12.91 -11.59
N TRP A 30 -5.18 13.32 -11.58
CA TRP A 30 -4.75 14.70 -11.80
C TRP A 30 -3.93 14.89 -13.08
N LEU A 31 -3.12 13.90 -13.48
CA LEU A 31 -2.32 14.00 -14.71
C LEU A 31 -3.06 13.47 -15.95
N GLY A 32 -4.21 12.82 -15.76
CA GLY A 32 -5.00 12.26 -16.85
C GLY A 32 -4.34 11.07 -17.54
N GLU A 33 -3.37 10.41 -16.88
CA GLU A 33 -2.80 9.15 -17.38
C GLU A 33 -3.92 8.11 -17.47
N VAL A 34 -4.12 7.53 -18.65
CA VAL A 34 -5.14 6.49 -18.88
C VAL A 34 -4.47 5.14 -18.60
N PRO A 35 -4.84 4.45 -17.51
CA PRO A 35 -4.28 3.13 -17.24
C PRO A 35 -4.80 2.16 -18.30
N GLU A 36 -3.90 1.35 -18.87
CA GLU A 36 -4.27 0.21 -19.71
C GLU A 36 -4.89 -0.89 -18.84
N LEU A 37 -6.15 -0.70 -18.46
CA LEU A 37 -6.94 -1.74 -17.82
C LEU A 37 -7.46 -2.66 -18.92
N ILE A 38 -7.15 -3.96 -18.82
CA ILE A 38 -7.66 -4.98 -19.74
C ILE A 38 -8.73 -5.81 -19.00
N PRO A 39 -9.96 -5.28 -18.87
CA PRO A 39 -11.00 -5.88 -18.03
C PRO A 39 -11.47 -7.26 -18.55
N GLU A 40 -11.29 -7.55 -19.83
CA GLU A 40 -11.72 -8.80 -20.46
C GLU A 40 -10.66 -9.92 -20.39
N HIS A 41 -9.48 -9.64 -19.84
CA HIS A 41 -8.46 -10.68 -19.72
C HIS A 41 -8.82 -11.63 -18.55
N PRO A 42 -8.89 -12.96 -18.75
CA PRO A 42 -9.29 -13.92 -17.71
C PRO A 42 -8.29 -14.06 -16.54
N LEU A 43 -7.17 -13.34 -16.61
CA LEU A 43 -6.18 -13.22 -15.54
C LEU A 43 -6.14 -11.82 -14.91
N SER A 44 -6.99 -10.89 -15.38
CA SER A 44 -7.08 -9.56 -14.83
C SER A 44 -7.71 -9.62 -13.44
N PRO A 45 -7.15 -8.93 -12.43
CA PRO A 45 -7.81 -8.80 -11.13
C PRO A 45 -9.16 -8.11 -11.24
N TYR A 46 -10.11 -8.47 -10.36
CA TYR A 46 -11.45 -7.88 -10.31
C TYR A 46 -11.44 -6.34 -10.32
N PHE A 47 -10.47 -5.74 -9.61
CA PHE A 47 -10.38 -4.28 -9.49
C PHE A 47 -9.90 -3.55 -10.75
N HIS A 48 -9.47 -4.26 -11.79
CA HIS A 48 -9.24 -3.70 -13.12
C HIS A 48 -10.54 -3.65 -13.96
N GLY A 49 -11.66 -4.21 -13.48
CA GLY A 49 -12.95 -4.22 -14.17
C GLY A 49 -13.56 -2.82 -14.40
N SER A 50 -13.10 -1.80 -13.66
CA SER A 50 -13.43 -0.40 -13.96
C SER A 50 -12.37 0.56 -13.41
N ILE A 51 -12.15 1.68 -14.12
CA ILE A 51 -11.25 2.75 -13.68
C ILE A 51 -11.63 3.27 -12.28
N GLY A 52 -12.93 3.38 -12.00
CA GLY A 52 -13.42 3.85 -10.71
C GLY A 52 -13.05 2.92 -9.55
N LEU A 53 -13.17 1.60 -9.76
CA LEU A 53 -12.83 0.61 -8.73
C LEU A 53 -11.31 0.52 -8.54
N TYR A 54 -10.56 0.57 -9.64
CA TYR A 54 -9.10 0.65 -9.64
C TYR A 54 -8.59 1.85 -8.83
N GLN A 55 -9.08 3.05 -9.11
CA GLN A 55 -8.72 4.27 -8.37
C GLN A 55 -9.07 4.19 -6.88
N ARG A 56 -10.20 3.58 -6.52
CA ARG A 56 -10.59 3.40 -5.12
C ARG A 56 -9.62 2.47 -4.39
N VAL A 57 -9.23 1.36 -5.01
CA VAL A 57 -8.25 0.43 -4.44
C VAL A 57 -6.90 1.14 -4.26
N LEU A 58 -6.43 1.88 -5.27
CA LEU A 58 -5.17 2.61 -5.19
C LEU A 58 -5.17 3.62 -4.01
N VAL A 59 -6.23 4.42 -3.86
CA VAL A 59 -6.28 5.42 -2.79
C VAL A 59 -6.42 4.79 -1.40
N ILE A 60 -7.21 3.72 -1.26
CA ILE A 60 -7.40 3.03 0.02
C ILE A 60 -6.08 2.45 0.50
N PHE A 61 -5.39 1.68 -0.35
CA PHE A 61 -4.10 1.10 0.02
C PHE A 61 -3.02 2.17 0.15
N GLY A 62 -3.00 3.18 -0.72
CA GLY A 62 -2.07 4.30 -0.62
C GLY A 62 -2.18 5.03 0.72
N ILE A 63 -3.39 5.40 1.15
CA ILE A 63 -3.63 6.03 2.46
C ILE A 63 -3.28 5.07 3.60
N TYR A 64 -3.66 3.79 3.50
CA TYR A 64 -3.33 2.80 4.51
C TYR A 64 -1.83 2.70 4.77
N PHE A 65 -1.03 2.49 3.71
CA PHE A 65 0.42 2.41 3.84
C PHE A 65 1.05 3.74 4.24
N PHE A 66 0.48 4.87 3.83
CA PHE A 66 0.94 6.19 4.26
C PHE A 66 0.77 6.39 5.76
N LEU A 67 -0.38 5.99 6.33
CA LEU A 67 -0.60 6.04 7.78
C LEU A 67 0.36 5.10 8.53
N VAL A 68 0.58 3.90 8.01
CA VAL A 68 1.54 2.94 8.59
C VAL A 68 2.96 3.51 8.54
N PHE A 69 3.34 4.17 7.44
CA PHE A 69 4.64 4.83 7.27
C PHE A 69 4.83 5.95 8.30
N LEU A 70 3.89 6.90 8.36
CA LEU A 70 3.96 8.02 9.32
C LEU A 70 4.00 7.52 10.76
N GLY A 71 3.16 6.54 11.10
CA GLY A 71 3.19 5.88 12.40
C GLY A 71 4.54 5.24 12.69
N SER A 72 5.13 4.55 11.71
CA SER A 72 6.38 3.81 11.89
C SER A 72 7.54 4.78 12.14
N VAL A 73 7.59 5.89 11.41
CA VAL A 73 8.56 6.98 11.64
C VAL A 73 8.37 7.58 13.03
N TYR A 74 7.13 7.93 13.40
CA TYR A 74 6.80 8.56 14.69
C TYR A 74 7.16 7.66 15.89
N PHE A 75 6.73 6.40 15.90
CA PHE A 75 6.99 5.49 17.02
C PHE A 75 8.46 5.04 17.08
N THR A 76 9.15 4.98 15.94
CA THR A 76 10.61 4.76 15.90
C THR A 76 11.34 5.92 16.57
N TRP A 77 10.98 7.16 16.25
CA TRP A 77 11.55 8.34 16.90
C TRP A 77 11.27 8.34 18.41
N LYS A 78 10.05 8.01 18.84
CA LYS A 78 9.69 7.89 20.25
C LYS A 78 10.25 6.64 20.94
N LYS A 79 11.03 5.79 20.24
CA LYS A 79 11.60 4.52 20.73
C LYS A 79 10.54 3.58 21.32
N LYS A 80 9.30 3.64 20.82
CA LYS A 80 8.15 2.83 21.26
C LYS A 80 8.08 1.54 20.45
N TRP A 81 9.04 0.64 20.69
CA TRP A 81 9.27 -0.56 19.87
C TRP A 81 8.09 -1.52 19.74
N GLY A 82 7.21 -1.61 20.75
CA GLY A 82 5.99 -2.43 20.66
C GLY A 82 5.04 -1.93 19.55
N PHE A 83 4.90 -0.61 19.41
CA PHE A 83 4.08 -0.03 18.35
C PHE A 83 4.75 -0.13 16.97
N VAL A 84 6.08 -0.04 16.91
CA VAL A 84 6.82 -0.29 15.66
C VAL A 84 6.59 -1.72 15.17
N MET A 85 6.60 -2.70 16.09
CA MET A 85 6.29 -4.09 15.75
C MET A 85 4.83 -4.24 15.29
N LEU A 86 3.89 -3.58 15.95
CA LEU A 86 2.47 -3.60 15.53
C LEU A 86 2.31 -3.03 14.11
N LEU A 87 2.98 -1.93 13.80
CA LEU A 87 2.93 -1.32 12.47
C LEU A 87 3.66 -2.15 11.41
N PHE A 88 4.73 -2.84 11.77
CA PHE A 88 5.36 -3.83 10.90
C PHE A 88 4.36 -4.94 10.53
N VAL A 89 3.69 -5.52 11.53
CA VAL A 89 2.66 -6.55 11.32
C VAL A 89 1.49 -5.99 10.50
N ALA A 90 1.05 -4.77 10.78
CA ALA A 90 0.03 -4.09 9.98
C ALA A 90 0.47 -3.96 8.51
N SER A 91 1.71 -3.54 8.24
CA SER A 91 2.23 -3.48 6.87
C SER A 91 2.16 -4.84 6.17
N MET A 92 2.49 -5.93 6.86
CA MET A 92 2.41 -7.29 6.31
C MET A 92 0.96 -7.71 6.04
N LEU A 93 0.03 -7.39 6.93
CA LEU A 93 -1.40 -7.65 6.72
C LEU A 93 -1.96 -6.83 5.56
N GLY A 94 -1.51 -5.58 5.38
CA GLY A 94 -1.86 -4.75 4.22
C GLY A 94 -1.38 -5.37 2.91
N ILE A 95 -0.13 -5.85 2.87
CA ILE A 95 0.43 -6.53 1.68
C ILE A 95 -0.37 -7.79 1.38
N LEU A 96 -0.69 -8.59 2.40
CA LEU A 96 -1.55 -9.76 2.23
C LEU A 96 -2.93 -9.37 1.67
N GLY A 97 -3.52 -8.28 2.17
CA GLY A 97 -4.78 -7.74 1.67
C GLY A 97 -4.72 -7.34 0.19
N ILE A 98 -3.62 -6.74 -0.27
CA ILE A 98 -3.37 -6.47 -1.69
C ILE A 98 -3.31 -7.79 -2.47
N MET A 99 -2.52 -8.76 -2.01
CA MET A 99 -2.36 -10.04 -2.72
C MET A 99 -3.69 -10.77 -2.87
N ILE A 100 -4.54 -10.76 -1.83
CA ILE A 100 -5.88 -11.33 -1.88
C ILE A 100 -6.73 -10.58 -2.91
N ASN A 101 -6.74 -9.24 -2.89
CA ASN A 101 -7.46 -8.45 -3.89
C ASN A 101 -6.94 -8.71 -5.32
N GLY A 102 -5.64 -8.94 -5.49
CA GLY A 102 -5.00 -9.32 -6.75
C GLY A 102 -5.35 -10.72 -7.23
N ALA A 103 -5.60 -11.65 -6.31
CA ALA A 103 -5.93 -13.04 -6.62
C ALA A 103 -7.43 -13.23 -6.94
N ILE A 104 -8.29 -12.32 -6.48
CA ILE A 104 -9.72 -12.33 -6.81
C ILE A 104 -9.89 -11.84 -8.26
N LYS A 105 -10.41 -12.72 -9.10
CA LYS A 105 -10.70 -12.47 -10.52
C LYS A 105 -12.11 -11.94 -10.69
#